data_AF-A0AAD1SL99-F1
#
_entry.id   AF-A0AAD1SL99-F1
#
_cell.length_a   1.000
_cell.length_b   1.000
_cell.length_c   1.000
_cell.angle_alpha   90.00
_cell.angle_beta   90.00
_cell.angle_gamma   90.00
#
_symmetry.space_group_name_H-M   'P 1'
#
loop_
_entity.id
_entity.type
_entity.pdbx_description
1 polymer ?
#
loop_
_entity_poly.entity_id
_entity_poly.type
_entity_poly.pdbx_seq_one_letter_code
_entity_poly.pdbx_strand_id
1 'polypeptide(L)'
;MSDYRIRLYQDSDYDRARNLFAQGTLEHHRVAFNHAFTLPHIWIIMLVVLILPILIFQSFMLSILCVLLPLVALWFGTRDLYGSYVKHALSDDMLDVKKYYLQRDGYCFWVAESAGEVVGIVAATPSFYAGGERHLELKRMS
;
A
#
# COMPACT_ATOMS: atom_id res chain seq x y z
N MET A 1 -20.31 0.52 -23.85
CA MET A 1 -19.02 1.06 -23.39
C MET A 1 -19.33 1.88 -22.16
N SER A 2 -18.74 1.54 -21.02
CA SER A 2 -18.82 2.38 -19.81
C SER A 2 -18.18 3.73 -20.13
N ASP A 3 -18.91 4.82 -19.86
CA ASP A 3 -18.42 6.17 -20.07
C ASP A 3 -17.50 6.53 -18.89
N TYR A 4 -16.22 6.76 -19.16
CA TYR A 4 -15.21 7.09 -18.15
C TYR A 4 -14.89 8.58 -18.24
N ARG A 5 -15.05 9.30 -17.14
CA ARG A 5 -14.76 10.73 -17.08
C ARG A 5 -13.74 11.02 -15.99
N ILE A 6 -12.61 11.62 -16.39
CA ILE A 6 -11.64 12.16 -15.43
C ILE A 6 -12.07 13.59 -15.10
N ARG A 7 -12.21 13.89 -13.82
CA ARG A 7 -12.54 15.23 -13.32
C ARG A 7 -11.69 15.61 -12.12
N LEU A 8 -11.67 16.90 -11.80
CA LEU A 8 -11.09 17.39 -10.57
C LEU A 8 -11.90 16.89 -9.37
N TYR A 9 -11.18 16.62 -8.27
CA TYR A 9 -11.78 16.23 -7.00
C TYR A 9 -12.84 17.23 -6.51
N GLN A 10 -13.91 16.71 -5.93
CA GLN A 10 -14.93 17.47 -5.24
C GLN A 10 -15.08 16.96 -3.80
N ASP A 11 -15.47 17.83 -2.88
CA ASP A 11 -15.62 17.48 -1.45
C ASP A 11 -16.66 16.37 -1.21
N SER A 12 -17.61 16.16 -2.14
CA SER A 12 -18.57 15.04 -2.11
C SER A 12 -17.91 13.67 -2.28
N ASP A 13 -16.71 13.61 -2.85
CA ASP A 13 -15.99 12.36 -3.11
C ASP A 13 -15.01 11.98 -1.98
N TYR A 14 -14.95 12.77 -0.92
CA TYR A 14 -13.97 12.62 0.17
C TYR A 14 -13.90 11.19 0.72
N ASP A 15 -15.04 10.65 1.15
CA ASP A 15 -15.11 9.32 1.75
C ASP A 15 -14.78 8.23 0.73
N ARG A 16 -15.22 8.39 -0.52
CA ARG A 16 -14.92 7.43 -1.61
C ARG A 16 -13.44 7.42 -1.97
N ALA A 17 -12.82 8.60 -2.10
CA ALA A 17 -11.41 8.74 -2.42
C ALA A 17 -10.53 8.12 -1.32
N ARG A 18 -10.85 8.39 -0.04
CA ARG A 18 -10.13 7.78 1.10
C ARG A 18 -10.29 6.28 1.17
N ASN A 19 -11.49 5.76 0.91
CA ASN A 19 -11.73 4.33 0.87
C ASN A 19 -10.99 3.65 -0.28
N LEU A 20 -10.99 4.24 -1.48
CA LEU A 20 -10.23 3.71 -2.62
C LEU A 20 -8.72 3.70 -2.35
N PHE A 21 -8.18 4.76 -1.77
CA PHE A 21 -6.77 4.80 -1.38
C PHE A 21 -6.42 3.71 -0.36
N ALA A 22 -7.24 3.60 0.69
CA ALA A 22 -7.04 2.61 1.74
C ALA A 22 -7.13 1.18 1.18
N GLN A 23 -8.14 0.89 0.38
CA GLN A 23 -8.33 -0.42 -0.24
C GLN A 23 -7.21 -0.75 -1.22
N GLY A 24 -6.87 0.17 -2.12
CA GLY A 24 -5.80 -0.02 -3.11
C GLY A 24 -4.45 -0.27 -2.45
N THR A 25 -4.13 0.47 -1.39
CA THR A 25 -2.86 0.29 -0.66
C THR A 25 -2.85 -1.00 0.17
N LEU A 26 -3.98 -1.37 0.79
CA LEU A 26 -4.09 -2.60 1.59
C LEU A 26 -4.12 -3.88 0.75
N GLU A 27 -4.60 -3.82 -0.50
CA GLU A 27 -4.59 -4.94 -1.43
C GLU A 27 -3.15 -5.44 -1.70
N HIS A 28 -2.20 -4.50 -1.74
CA HIS A 28 -0.79 -4.81 -1.91
C HIS A 28 -0.18 -5.63 -0.76
N HIS A 29 -0.79 -5.68 0.43
CA HIS A 29 -0.22 -6.48 1.53
C HIS A 29 -0.14 -7.97 1.17
N ARG A 30 -1.17 -8.51 0.50
CA ARG A 30 -1.23 -9.93 0.13
C ARG A 30 -0.27 -10.24 -1.01
N VAL A 31 -0.13 -9.30 -1.95
CA VAL A 31 0.83 -9.39 -3.06
C VAL A 31 2.26 -9.31 -2.53
N ALA A 32 2.55 -8.40 -1.61
CA ALA A 32 3.85 -8.28 -0.96
C ALA A 32 4.21 -9.51 -0.14
N PHE A 33 3.25 -10.09 0.59
CA PHE A 33 3.44 -11.36 1.30
C PHE A 33 3.74 -12.49 0.33
N ASN A 34 2.93 -12.67 -0.74
CA ASN A 34 3.19 -13.68 -1.75
C ASN A 34 4.55 -13.48 -2.44
N HIS A 35 4.94 -12.23 -2.70
CA HIS A 35 6.25 -11.89 -3.26
C HIS A 35 7.39 -12.25 -2.30
N ALA A 36 7.19 -12.10 -0.98
CA ALA A 36 8.13 -12.60 0.01
C ALA A 36 8.39 -14.11 -0.19
N PHE A 37 7.36 -14.92 -0.44
CA PHE A 37 7.52 -16.35 -0.77
C PHE A 37 8.12 -16.63 -2.14
N THR A 38 8.23 -15.66 -3.04
CA THR A 38 8.96 -15.84 -4.30
C THR A 38 10.47 -15.66 -4.13
N LEU A 39 10.93 -15.07 -3.02
CA LEU A 39 12.36 -14.89 -2.75
C LEU A 39 13.00 -16.21 -2.29
N PRO A 40 14.05 -16.70 -2.99
CA PRO A 40 14.68 -17.99 -2.67
C PRO A 40 15.30 -18.01 -1.26
N HIS A 41 15.73 -16.85 -0.75
CA HIS A 41 16.30 -16.71 0.58
C HIS A 41 15.33 -17.08 1.70
N ILE A 42 14.02 -16.79 1.54
CA ILE A 42 13.01 -17.09 2.56
C ILE A 42 12.83 -18.60 2.71
N TRP A 43 12.86 -19.34 1.60
CA TRP A 43 12.79 -20.80 1.61
C TRP A 43 14.01 -21.44 2.30
N ILE A 44 15.21 -20.91 2.07
CA ILE A 44 16.42 -21.38 2.74
C ILE A 44 16.33 -21.16 4.26
N ILE A 45 15.90 -19.97 4.69
CA ILE A 45 15.72 -19.67 6.11
C ILE A 45 14.66 -20.58 6.74
N MET A 46 13.51 -20.77 6.08
CA MET A 46 12.46 -21.68 6.54
C MET A 46 12.98 -23.12 6.72
N LEU A 47 13.79 -23.59 5.77
CA LEU A 47 14.36 -24.94 5.80
C LEU A 47 15.38 -25.07 6.96
N VAL A 48 16.25 -24.08 7.17
CA VAL A 48 17.18 -24.06 8.32
C VAL A 48 16.43 -24.05 9.64
N VAL A 49 15.40 -23.22 9.76
CA VAL A 49 14.54 -23.11 10.96
C VAL A 49 13.75 -24.39 11.21
N LEU A 50 13.41 -25.16 10.16
CA LEU A 50 12.78 -26.47 10.29
C LEU A 50 13.78 -27.54 10.76
N ILE A 51 14.97 -27.61 10.16
CA ILE A 51 15.93 -28.70 10.42
C ILE A 51 16.65 -28.54 11.76
N LEU A 52 17.04 -27.31 12.14
CA LEU A 52 17.84 -27.06 13.34
C LEU A 52 17.18 -27.59 14.63
N PRO A 53 15.87 -27.38 14.90
CA PRO A 53 15.22 -27.89 16.10
C PRO A 53 15.04 -29.41 16.08
N ILE A 54 14.88 -30.03 14.90
CA ILE A 54 14.80 -31.49 14.77
C ILE A 54 16.15 -32.10 15.14
N LEU A 55 17.26 -31.49 14.71
CA LEU A 55 18.61 -31.98 15.03
C LEU A 55 18.96 -31.83 16.52
N ILE A 56 18.57 -30.70 17.13
CA ILE A 56 18.94 -30.38 18.52
C ILE A 56 18.00 -31.04 19.53
N PHE A 57 16.69 -30.92 19.32
CA PHE A 57 15.68 -31.33 20.30
C PHE A 57 14.99 -32.65 19.96
N GLN A 58 15.26 -33.23 18.77
CA GLN A 58 14.58 -34.42 18.23
C GLN A 58 13.04 -34.34 18.29
N SER A 59 12.52 -33.12 18.27
CA SER A 59 11.10 -32.83 18.43
C SER A 59 10.53 -32.19 17.18
N PHE A 60 9.66 -32.91 16.49
CA PHE A 60 8.93 -32.43 15.33
C PHE A 60 7.94 -31.31 15.68
N MET A 61 7.30 -31.40 16.86
CA MET A 61 6.36 -30.37 17.34
C MET A 61 7.04 -29.01 17.52
N LEU A 62 8.26 -29.00 18.09
CA LEU A 62 9.03 -27.78 18.29
C LEU A 62 9.43 -27.15 16.94
N SER A 63 9.84 -27.98 15.98
CA SER A 63 10.20 -27.56 14.64
C SER A 63 9.04 -26.89 13.89
N ILE A 64 7.83 -27.47 13.96
CA ILE A 64 6.62 -26.86 13.37
C ILE A 64 6.36 -25.48 13.99
N LEU A 65 6.45 -25.36 15.32
CA LEU A 65 6.24 -24.09 16.00
C LEU A 65 7.27 -23.03 15.57
N CYS A 66 8.54 -23.43 15.44
CA CYS A 66 9.63 -22.57 14.97
C CYS A 66 9.42 -22.06 13.55
N VAL A 67 8.73 -22.79 12.67
CA VAL A 67 8.38 -22.34 11.31
C VAL A 67 7.12 -21.49 11.30
N LEU A 68 6.10 -21.84 12.10
CA LEU A 68 4.84 -21.10 12.14
C LEU A 68 5.00 -19.69 12.73
N LEU A 69 5.79 -19.55 13.80
CA LEU A 69 6.00 -18.26 14.46
C LEU A 69 6.54 -17.15 13.52
N PRO A 70 7.63 -17.34 12.76
CA PRO A 70 8.12 -16.33 11.82
C PRO A 70 7.15 -16.11 10.66
N LEU A 71 6.41 -17.13 10.22
CA LEU A 71 5.38 -16.98 9.18
C LEU A 71 4.28 -16.02 9.64
N VAL A 72 3.78 -16.24 10.86
CA VAL A 72 2.77 -15.40 11.51
C VAL A 72 3.32 -14.00 11.77
N ALA A 73 4.54 -13.89 12.29
CA ALA A 73 5.20 -12.60 12.52
C ALA A 73 5.39 -11.81 11.22
N LEU A 74 5.78 -12.47 10.12
CA LEU A 74 5.91 -11.83 8.81
C LEU A 74 4.56 -11.36 8.27
N TRP A 75 3.51 -12.16 8.43
CA TRP A 75 2.14 -11.78 8.07
C TRP A 75 1.65 -10.56 8.85
N PHE A 76 1.79 -10.57 10.18
CA PHE A 76 1.37 -9.43 11.00
C PHE A 76 2.25 -8.21 10.78
N GLY A 77 3.56 -8.36 10.65
CA GLY A 77 4.50 -7.26 10.42
C GLY A 77 4.24 -6.57 9.08
N THR A 78 4.02 -7.34 8.00
CA THR A 78 3.62 -6.75 6.72
C THR A 78 2.28 -6.02 6.87
N ARG A 79 1.25 -6.66 7.45
CA ARG A 79 -0.05 -6.02 7.66
C ARG A 79 0.04 -4.71 8.47
N ASP A 80 0.84 -4.69 9.53
CA ASP A 80 1.00 -3.51 10.40
C ASP A 80 1.73 -2.37 9.68
N LEU A 81 2.81 -2.67 8.93
CA LEU A 81 3.52 -1.67 8.14
C LEU A 81 2.61 -1.01 7.10
N TYR A 82 1.86 -1.81 6.34
CA TYR A 82 0.91 -1.28 5.35
C TYR A 82 -0.24 -0.51 6.03
N GLY A 83 -0.77 -1.03 7.15
CA GLY A 83 -1.82 -0.35 7.91
C GLY A 83 -1.37 0.98 8.51
N SER A 84 -0.16 1.03 9.07
CA SER A 84 0.45 2.24 9.62
C SER A 84 0.73 3.28 8.53
N TYR A 85 1.24 2.85 7.38
CA TYR A 85 1.43 3.72 6.22
C TYR A 85 0.12 4.34 5.75
N VAL A 86 -0.92 3.51 5.57
CA VAL A 86 -2.26 3.96 5.18
C VAL A 86 -2.82 4.94 6.21
N LYS A 87 -2.68 4.66 7.50
CA LYS A 87 -3.12 5.54 8.58
C LYS A 87 -2.39 6.87 8.57
N HIS A 88 -1.09 6.88 8.31
CA HIS A 88 -0.28 8.08 8.26
C HIS A 88 -0.67 8.96 7.08
N ALA A 89 -0.77 8.39 5.88
CA ALA A 89 -1.26 9.09 4.69
C ALA A 89 -2.68 9.63 4.92
N LEU A 90 -3.62 8.79 5.37
CA LEU A 90 -5.01 9.21 5.68
C LEU A 90 -5.13 10.35 6.69
N SER A 91 -4.15 10.49 7.59
CA SER A 91 -4.11 11.51 8.62
C SER A 91 -3.32 12.77 8.23
N ASP A 92 -2.56 12.73 7.15
CA ASP A 92 -1.73 13.83 6.68
C ASP A 92 -2.24 14.35 5.32
N ASP A 93 -1.96 13.64 4.24
CA ASP A 93 -2.25 14.09 2.87
C ASP A 93 -3.74 14.02 2.50
N MET A 94 -4.48 13.05 3.04
CA MET A 94 -5.92 12.90 2.80
C MET A 94 -6.81 13.42 3.92
N LEU A 95 -6.24 13.99 4.99
CA LEU A 95 -7.05 14.59 6.05
C LEU A 95 -7.86 15.76 5.50
N ASP A 96 -7.20 16.63 4.73
CA ASP A 96 -7.80 17.77 4.06
C ASP A 96 -7.28 17.86 2.62
N VAL A 97 -7.82 17.00 1.76
CA VAL A 97 -7.42 16.87 0.33
C VAL A 97 -7.48 18.22 -0.38
N LYS A 98 -8.48 19.05 -0.06
CA LYS A 98 -8.66 20.36 -0.66
C LYS A 98 -7.54 21.31 -0.27
N LYS A 99 -7.24 21.42 1.01
CA LYS A 99 -6.15 22.26 1.49
C LYS A 99 -4.78 21.78 1.02
N TYR A 100 -4.57 20.47 0.97
CA TYR A 100 -3.26 19.90 0.62
C TYR A 100 -3.00 19.90 -0.89
N TYR A 101 -3.99 19.49 -1.70
CA TYR A 101 -3.81 19.27 -3.14
C TYR A 101 -4.45 20.31 -4.06
N LEU A 102 -5.49 21.03 -3.62
CA LEU A 102 -6.19 21.99 -4.47
C LEU A 102 -5.79 23.45 -4.22
N GLN A 103 -5.29 23.77 -3.01
CA GLN A 103 -4.89 25.14 -2.64
C GLN A 103 -3.38 25.40 -2.79
N ARG A 104 -2.57 24.37 -3.07
CA ARG A 104 -1.14 24.51 -3.29
C ARG A 104 -0.81 24.58 -4.78
N ASP A 105 0.01 25.56 -5.15
CA ASP A 105 0.51 25.70 -6.52
C ASP A 105 1.33 24.48 -6.94
N GLY A 106 1.00 23.93 -8.11
CA GLY A 106 1.66 22.73 -8.66
C GLY A 106 1.15 21.40 -8.12
N TYR A 107 0.15 21.39 -7.24
CA TYR A 107 -0.52 20.17 -6.80
C TYR A 107 -1.86 20.02 -7.52
N CYS A 108 -2.24 18.79 -7.87
CA CYS A 108 -3.55 18.48 -8.45
C CYS A 108 -4.06 17.14 -7.93
N PHE A 109 -5.38 17.01 -7.78
CA PHE A 109 -6.02 15.74 -7.45
C PHE A 109 -7.17 15.50 -8.42
N TRP A 110 -7.07 14.42 -9.19
CA TRP A 110 -8.09 13.99 -10.12
C TRP A 110 -8.74 12.69 -9.68
N VAL A 111 -9.97 12.54 -10.13
CA VAL A 111 -10.83 11.43 -9.82
C VAL A 111 -11.36 10.88 -11.14
N ALA A 112 -11.30 9.55 -11.30
CA ALA A 112 -11.93 8.86 -12.42
C ALA A 112 -13.32 8.41 -11.99
N GLU A 113 -14.33 8.86 -12.74
CA GLU A 113 -15.73 8.54 -12.54
C GLU A 113 -16.22 7.59 -13.64
N SER A 114 -17.01 6.58 -13.25
CA SER A 114 -17.69 5.66 -14.15
C SER A 114 -19.12 5.47 -13.64
N ALA A 115 -20.10 5.73 -14.51
CA ALA A 115 -21.53 5.58 -14.18
C ALA A 115 -21.99 6.32 -12.90
N GLY A 116 -21.43 7.50 -12.61
CA GLY A 116 -21.78 8.28 -11.42
C GLY A 116 -20.97 7.94 -10.16
N GLU A 117 -20.13 6.90 -10.22
CA GLU A 117 -19.31 6.44 -9.09
C GLU A 117 -17.83 6.70 -9.35
N VAL A 118 -17.14 7.09 -8.28
CA VAL A 118 -15.69 7.25 -8.30
C VAL A 118 -15.03 5.88 -8.27
N VAL A 119 -14.25 5.56 -9.30
CA VAL A 119 -13.58 4.26 -9.48
C VAL A 119 -12.06 4.34 -9.39
N GLY A 120 -11.48 5.55 -9.38
CA GLY A 120 -10.05 5.73 -9.28
C GLY A 120 -9.67 7.14 -8.86
N ILE A 121 -8.47 7.27 -8.32
CA ILE A 121 -7.90 8.53 -7.84
C ILE A 121 -6.46 8.67 -8.31
N VAL A 122 -6.03 9.90 -8.56
CA VAL A 122 -4.64 10.19 -8.88
C VAL A 122 -4.29 11.57 -8.32
N ALA A 123 -3.14 11.66 -7.66
CA ALA A 123 -2.57 12.93 -7.23
C ALA A 123 -1.33 13.24 -8.08
N ALA A 124 -1.17 14.51 -8.41
CA ALA A 124 0.03 15.05 -9.02
C ALA A 124 0.71 16.01 -8.03
N THR A 125 2.03 15.89 -7.91
CA THR A 125 2.87 16.72 -7.06
C THR A 125 4.03 17.29 -7.88
N PRO A 126 4.55 18.49 -7.56
CA PRO A 126 5.71 19.02 -8.27
C PRO A 126 6.93 18.12 -8.04
N SER A 127 7.73 17.92 -9.09
CA SER A 127 8.95 17.12 -8.98
C SER A 127 9.99 17.79 -8.07
N PHE A 128 10.68 16.99 -7.25
CA PHE A 128 11.70 17.49 -6.31
C PHE A 128 13.09 17.68 -6.95
N TYR A 129 13.22 17.40 -8.25
CA TYR A 129 14.49 17.50 -8.98
C TYR A 129 14.76 18.95 -9.45
N ALA A 130 16.03 19.38 -9.37
CA ALA A 130 16.44 20.71 -9.83
C ALA A 130 16.19 20.86 -11.34
N GLY A 131 15.30 21.79 -11.73
CA GLY A 131 14.75 21.95 -13.08
C GLY A 131 13.29 21.51 -13.24
N GLY A 132 12.69 21.00 -12.17
CA GLY A 132 11.35 20.41 -12.10
C GLY A 132 10.16 21.36 -12.06
N GLU A 133 10.36 22.69 -12.15
CA GLU A 133 9.29 23.69 -12.01
C GLU A 133 8.17 23.57 -13.07
N ARG A 134 8.41 22.80 -14.15
CA ARG A 134 7.42 22.49 -15.19
C ARG A 134 7.03 21.00 -15.27
N HIS A 135 7.51 20.19 -14.33
CA HIS A 135 7.29 18.74 -14.31
C HIS A 135 6.47 18.33 -13.09
N LEU A 136 5.30 17.75 -13.37
CA LEU A 136 4.44 17.14 -12.38
C LEU A 136 4.70 15.65 -12.33
N GLU A 137 4.93 15.12 -11.13
CA GLU A 137 5.04 13.69 -10.87
C GLU A 137 3.70 13.16 -10.37
N LEU A 138 3.27 12.03 -10.92
CA LEU A 138 2.10 11.32 -10.42
C LEU A 138 2.49 10.56 -9.16
N LYS A 139 1.86 10.92 -8.05
CA LYS A 139 1.99 10.18 -6.81
C LYS A 139 1.30 8.84 -6.97
N ARG A 140 1.98 7.77 -6.56
CA ARG A 140 1.38 6.43 -6.51
C ARG A 140 0.32 6.41 -5.41
N MET A 141 -0.94 6.23 -5.79
CA MET A 141 -2.11 6.24 -4.89
C MET A 141 -2.66 4.83 -4.57
N SER A 142 -1.84 3.79 -4.79
CA SER A 142 -2.14 2.37 -4.51
C SER A 142 -0.88 1.52 -4.51
#